data_AF-F3KY65-F1
#
_entry.id   AF-F3KY65-F1
#
_cell.length_a   1.000
_cell.length_b   1.000
_cell.length_c   1.000
_cell.angle_alpha   90.00
_cell.angle_beta   90.00
_cell.angle_gamma   90.00
#
_symmetry.space_group_name_H-M   'P 1'
#
loop_
_entity.id
_entity.type
_entity.pdbx_description
1 polymer ?
#
loop_
_entity_poly.entity_id
_entity_poly.type
_entity_poly.pdbx_seq_one_letter_code
_entity_poly.pdbx_strand_id
1 'polypeptide(L)'
;MALYQARVTLTLIEVELKNKPAAMLTLSPKGTVPVLALPTGEVLDESRDILFWALAQADHDGWLAPGPEYIEALIDECDQVFKPWLDRYKYHVGYPEHSPEYYRSQALRTLNAWDARLQASEFLLGPKPSAADVALFPFVRQFANVDRAWFDSQQDLQALRHWLSFWLEHPTFVAVMDKRLEFSFSEAP
;
A
#
# COMPACT_ATOMS: atom_id res chain seq x y z
N MET A 1 -3.34 -7.47 -2.35
CA MET A 1 -4.78 -7.20 -2.11
C MET A 1 -5.54 -7.04 -3.42
N ALA A 2 -5.20 -6.10 -4.31
CA ALA A 2 -5.94 -5.91 -5.57
C ALA A 2 -6.01 -7.16 -6.46
N LEU A 3 -4.89 -7.85 -6.66
CA LEU A 3 -4.86 -9.14 -7.37
C LEU A 3 -5.77 -10.21 -6.75
N TYR A 4 -5.87 -10.23 -5.41
CA TYR A 4 -6.74 -11.15 -4.69
C TYR A 4 -8.21 -10.76 -4.83
N GLN A 5 -8.53 -9.47 -4.70
CA GLN A 5 -9.87 -8.94 -4.90
C GLN A 5 -10.37 -9.29 -6.30
N ALA A 6 -9.56 -9.00 -7.32
CA ALA A 6 -9.83 -9.32 -8.73
C ALA A 6 -9.79 -10.81 -9.07
N ARG A 7 -9.55 -11.70 -8.09
CA ARG A 7 -9.46 -13.16 -8.26
C ARG A 7 -8.49 -13.58 -9.36
N VAL A 8 -7.36 -12.87 -9.47
CA VAL A 8 -6.32 -13.18 -10.46
C VAL A 8 -5.54 -14.41 -9.98
N THR A 9 -5.64 -15.49 -10.75
CA THR A 9 -4.81 -16.69 -10.54
C THR A 9 -3.36 -16.38 -10.88
N LEU A 10 -2.43 -16.63 -9.95
CA LEU A 10 -1.01 -16.36 -10.15
C LEU A 10 -0.13 -17.35 -9.40
N THR A 11 1.12 -17.48 -9.86
CA THR A 11 2.19 -18.14 -9.10
C THR A 11 2.98 -17.07 -8.35
N LEU A 12 2.95 -17.10 -7.03
CA LEU A 12 3.73 -16.18 -6.20
C LEU A 12 5.16 -16.69 -6.05
N ILE A 13 6.13 -15.88 -6.43
CA ILE A 13 7.56 -16.17 -6.25
C ILE A 13 8.09 -15.23 -5.17
N GLU A 14 8.49 -15.79 -4.03
CA GLU A 14 9.17 -15.01 -3.00
C GLU A 14 10.60 -14.66 -3.45
N VAL A 15 10.96 -13.39 -3.27
CA VAL A 15 12.28 -12.85 -3.63
C VAL A 15 12.98 -12.38 -2.37
N GLU A 16 14.19 -12.89 -2.15
CA GLU A 16 15.08 -12.32 -1.14
C GLU A 16 15.73 -11.04 -1.68
N LEU A 17 15.41 -9.88 -1.09
CA LEU A 17 15.87 -8.58 -1.60
C LEU A 17 17.41 -8.41 -1.61
N LYS A 18 18.11 -9.15 -0.74
CA LYS A 18 19.59 -9.18 -0.70
C LYS A 18 20.19 -10.08 -1.79
N ASN A 19 19.42 -11.04 -2.29
CA ASN A 19 19.85 -12.04 -3.26
C ASN A 19 18.79 -12.18 -4.36
N LYS A 20 18.66 -11.13 -5.18
CA LYS A 20 17.63 -11.05 -6.22
C LYS A 20 17.91 -12.09 -7.31
N PRO A 21 16.96 -12.98 -7.65
CA PRO A 21 17.15 -13.96 -8.71
C PRO A 21 17.43 -13.31 -10.06
N ALA A 22 18.33 -13.90 -10.85
CA ALA A 22 18.65 -13.40 -12.20
C ALA A 22 17.40 -13.31 -13.08
N ALA A 23 16.48 -14.28 -12.97
CA ALA A 23 15.21 -14.28 -13.70
C ALA A 23 14.34 -13.05 -13.38
N MET A 24 14.32 -12.58 -12.13
CA MET A 24 13.62 -11.34 -11.77
C MET A 24 14.30 -10.12 -12.40
N LEU A 25 15.63 -10.04 -12.34
CA LEU A 25 16.38 -8.90 -12.90
C LEU A 25 16.29 -8.82 -14.42
N THR A 26 16.13 -9.97 -15.10
CA THR A 26 15.83 -10.02 -16.53
C THR A 26 14.45 -9.45 -16.84
N LEU A 27 13.45 -9.69 -15.99
CA LEU A 27 12.09 -9.17 -16.15
C LEU A 27 12.00 -7.68 -15.79
N SER A 28 12.58 -7.27 -14.66
CA SER A 28 12.66 -5.88 -14.24
C SER A 28 14.10 -5.53 -13.82
N PRO A 29 14.85 -4.84 -14.70
CA PRO A 29 16.18 -4.33 -14.38
C PRO A 29 16.20 -3.34 -13.21
N LYS A 30 15.04 -2.72 -12.87
CA LYS A 30 14.91 -1.85 -11.68
C LYS A 30 15.21 -2.62 -10.39
N GLY A 31 14.94 -3.93 -10.38
CA GLY A 31 15.18 -4.79 -9.24
C GLY A 31 14.33 -4.45 -8.02
N THR A 32 13.19 -3.78 -8.19
CA THR A 32 12.22 -3.50 -7.14
C THR A 32 11.10 -4.52 -7.19
N VAL A 33 10.46 -4.78 -6.04
CA VAL A 33 9.25 -5.60 -5.96
C VAL A 33 8.06 -4.71 -5.58
N PRO A 34 6.83 -5.07 -5.97
CA PRO A 34 6.44 -6.25 -6.76
C PRO A 34 6.75 -6.13 -8.27
N VAL A 35 6.86 -7.28 -8.95
CA VAL A 35 6.92 -7.40 -10.42
C VAL A 35 5.87 -8.42 -10.83
N LEU A 36 5.06 -8.09 -11.84
CA LEU A 36 4.05 -8.98 -12.41
C LEU A 36 4.39 -9.24 -13.88
N ALA A 37 4.66 -10.50 -14.21
CA ALA A 37 4.83 -10.96 -15.59
C ALA A 37 3.51 -11.55 -16.09
N LEU A 38 3.02 -11.08 -17.23
CA LEU A 38 1.78 -11.53 -17.84
C LEU A 38 2.05 -12.65 -18.86
N PRO A 39 1.06 -13.54 -19.13
CA PRO A 39 1.20 -14.58 -20.14
C PRO A 39 1.45 -14.04 -21.55
N THR A 40 1.08 -12.78 -21.81
CA THR A 40 1.33 -12.06 -23.08
C THR A 40 2.80 -11.69 -23.28
N GLY A 41 3.64 -11.81 -22.24
CA GLY A 41 5.03 -11.35 -22.23
C GLY A 41 5.21 -9.90 -21.75
N GLU A 42 4.13 -9.18 -21.49
CA GLU A 42 4.16 -7.87 -20.84
C GLU A 42 4.61 -8.00 -19.37
N VAL A 43 5.37 -7.03 -18.88
CA VAL A 43 5.84 -6.96 -17.50
C VAL A 43 5.44 -5.63 -16.89
N LEU A 44 4.76 -5.69 -15.75
CA LEU A 44 4.43 -4.53 -14.92
C LEU A 44 5.34 -4.56 -13.69
N ASP A 45 6.18 -3.54 -13.52
CA ASP A 45 7.15 -3.47 -12.43
C ASP A 45 6.94 -2.27 -11.49
N GLU A 46 5.78 -1.63 -11.60
CA GLU A 46 5.30 -0.61 -10.68
C GLU A 46 4.06 -1.09 -9.93
N SER A 47 4.06 -0.90 -8.61
CA SER A 47 2.94 -1.34 -7.76
C SER A 47 1.60 -0.69 -8.11
N ARG A 48 1.64 0.57 -8.58
CA ARG A 48 0.48 1.32 -9.06
C ARG A 48 -0.10 0.71 -10.33
N ASP A 49 0.75 0.36 -11.29
CA ASP A 49 0.32 -0.24 -12.55
C ASP A 49 -0.28 -1.62 -12.30
N ILE A 50 0.33 -2.43 -11.42
CA ILE A 50 -0.21 -3.73 -11.00
C ILE A 50 -1.57 -3.57 -10.31
N LEU A 51 -1.73 -2.55 -9.46
CA LEU A 51 -3.00 -2.24 -8.78
C LEU A 51 -4.12 -1.95 -9.78
N PHE A 52 -3.91 -1.01 -10.71
CA PHE A 52 -4.92 -0.67 -11.71
C PHE A 52 -5.14 -1.77 -12.73
N TRP A 53 -4.09 -2.47 -13.15
CA TRP A 53 -4.22 -3.63 -14.02
C TRP A 53 -5.10 -4.72 -13.40
N ALA A 54 -4.90 -5.01 -12.11
CA ALA A 54 -5.73 -6.00 -11.40
C ALA A 54 -7.19 -5.58 -11.36
N LEU A 55 -7.47 -4.34 -10.98
CA LEU A 55 -8.84 -3.80 -10.89
C LEU A 55 -9.54 -3.69 -12.26
N ALA A 56 -8.77 -3.52 -13.35
CA ALA A 56 -9.31 -3.56 -14.70
C ALA A 56 -9.75 -4.98 -15.13
N GLN A 57 -9.21 -6.04 -14.52
CA GLN A 57 -9.69 -7.41 -14.77
C GLN A 57 -11.05 -7.64 -14.09
N ALA A 58 -11.15 -7.26 -12.83
CA ALA A 58 -12.38 -7.27 -12.05
C ALA A 58 -12.27 -6.33 -10.84
N ASP A 59 -13.35 -5.61 -10.57
CA ASP A 59 -13.48 -4.75 -9.40
C ASP A 59 -14.71 -5.13 -8.57
N HIS A 60 -14.62 -6.27 -7.89
CA HIS A 60 -15.75 -6.85 -7.13
C HIS A 60 -16.18 -5.97 -5.95
N ASP A 61 -15.24 -5.23 -5.34
CA ASP A 61 -15.50 -4.40 -4.17
C ASP A 61 -15.70 -2.91 -4.52
N GLY A 62 -15.62 -2.53 -5.80
CA GLY A 62 -15.86 -1.16 -6.28
C GLY A 62 -14.75 -0.16 -5.91
N TRP A 63 -13.50 -0.60 -5.84
CA TRP A 63 -12.35 0.21 -5.44
C TRP A 63 -11.95 1.29 -6.47
N LEU A 64 -12.47 1.25 -7.71
CA LEU A 64 -12.21 2.28 -8.71
C LEU A 64 -13.04 3.56 -8.51
N ALA A 65 -14.03 3.55 -7.62
CA ALA A 65 -14.75 4.77 -7.24
C ALA A 65 -13.90 5.68 -6.34
N PRO A 66 -14.01 7.01 -6.44
CA PRO A 66 -14.90 7.77 -7.33
C PRO A 66 -14.37 7.94 -8.77
N GLY A 67 -13.10 7.60 -9.02
CA GLY A 67 -12.45 7.68 -10.32
C GLY A 67 -10.92 7.59 -10.20
N PRO A 68 -10.22 7.15 -11.26
CA PRO A 68 -8.77 6.99 -11.24
C PRO A 68 -8.04 8.30 -10.94
N GLU A 69 -8.54 9.45 -11.38
CA GLU A 69 -7.93 10.76 -11.17
C GLU A 69 -7.82 11.12 -9.68
N TYR A 70 -8.83 10.78 -8.87
CA TYR A 70 -8.83 11.04 -7.43
C TYR A 70 -7.91 10.05 -6.69
N ILE A 71 -7.90 8.80 -7.15
CA ILE A 71 -7.07 7.74 -6.60
C ILE A 71 -5.59 8.07 -6.84
N GLU A 72 -5.24 8.38 -8.09
CA GLU A 72 -3.88 8.72 -8.50
C GLU A 72 -3.36 9.94 -7.76
N ALA A 73 -4.19 10.98 -7.56
CA ALA A 73 -3.79 12.16 -6.81
C ALA A 73 -3.35 11.85 -5.37
N LEU A 74 -4.04 10.94 -4.68
CA LEU A 74 -3.64 10.50 -3.33
C LEU A 74 -2.40 9.62 -3.34
N ILE A 75 -2.25 8.75 -4.34
CA ILE A 75 -1.05 7.93 -4.49
C ILE A 75 0.17 8.83 -4.78
N ASP A 76 0.02 9.85 -5.62
CA ASP A 76 1.06 10.84 -5.90
C ASP A 76 1.42 11.65 -4.65
N GLU A 77 0.45 12.12 -3.87
CA GLU A 77 0.71 12.77 -2.58
C GLU A 77 1.49 11.85 -1.64
N CYS A 78 1.12 10.57 -1.58
CA CYS A 78 1.84 9.58 -0.78
C CYS A 78 3.28 9.39 -1.27
N ASP A 79 3.49 9.15 -2.56
CA ASP A 79 4.80 8.85 -3.13
C ASP A 79 5.75 10.04 -3.11
N GLN A 80 5.24 11.24 -3.39
CA GLN A 80 6.08 12.45 -3.55
C GLN A 80 6.29 13.21 -2.24
N VAL A 81 5.32 13.16 -1.32
CA VAL A 81 5.36 13.97 -0.09
C VAL A 81 5.55 13.09 1.15
N PHE A 82 4.70 12.09 1.37
CA PHE A 82 4.72 11.32 2.61
C PHE A 82 5.91 10.34 2.68
N LYS A 83 6.08 9.53 1.64
CA LYS A 83 7.04 8.43 1.59
C LYS A 83 8.50 8.87 1.78
N PRO A 84 8.98 9.99 1.20
CA PRO A 84 10.34 10.47 1.48
C PRO A 84 10.59 10.78 2.97
N TRP A 85 9.58 11.29 3.68
CA TRP A 85 9.69 11.55 5.12
C TRP A 85 9.56 10.27 5.96
N LEU A 86 8.68 9.36 5.56
CA LEU A 86 8.58 8.02 6.15
C LEU A 86 9.91 7.27 6.05
N ASP A 87 10.55 7.26 4.88
CA ASP A 87 11.82 6.57 4.68
C ASP A 87 12.92 7.16 5.57
N ARG A 88 13.00 8.49 5.67
CA ARG A 88 13.95 9.16 6.59
C ARG A 88 13.65 8.86 8.06
N TYR A 89 12.38 8.76 8.45
CA TYR A 89 12.01 8.41 9.82
C TYR A 89 12.40 6.95 10.15
N LYS A 90 12.07 6.02 9.24
CA LYS A 90 12.34 4.58 9.39
C LYS A 90 13.83 4.25 9.36
N TYR A 91 14.59 4.91 8.50
CA TYR A 91 16.02 4.68 8.31
C TYR A 91 16.88 5.85 8.81
N HIS A 92 16.44 6.55 9.86
CA HIS A 92 17.07 7.77 10.39
C HIS A 92 18.57 7.63 10.70
N VAL A 93 19.06 6.43 11.00
CA VAL A 93 20.50 6.17 11.21
C VAL A 93 21.33 6.54 9.96
N GLY A 94 20.75 6.40 8.76
CA GLY A 94 21.36 6.82 7.49
C GLY A 94 21.16 8.30 7.14
N TYR A 95 20.44 9.07 7.96
CA TYR A 95 20.13 10.49 7.78
C TYR A 95 20.45 11.27 9.07
N PRO A 96 21.74 11.52 9.35
CA PRO A 96 22.16 12.12 10.63
C PRO A 96 21.89 13.62 10.72
N GLU A 97 21.33 14.26 9.68
CA GLU A 97 21.12 15.71 9.66
C GLU A 97 20.08 16.18 10.67
N HIS A 98 19.09 15.34 10.99
CA HIS A 98 18.04 15.65 11.95
C HIS A 98 17.67 14.43 12.81
N SER A 99 16.94 14.67 13.90
CA SER A 99 16.47 13.60 14.78
C SER A 99 15.32 12.80 14.16
N PRO A 100 15.07 11.56 14.63
CA PRO A 100 13.90 10.78 14.22
C PRO A 100 12.59 11.51 14.45
N GLU A 101 12.48 12.26 15.56
CA GLU A 101 11.29 13.04 15.91
C GLU A 101 11.03 14.17 14.92
N TYR A 102 12.09 14.79 14.37
CA TYR A 102 11.95 15.77 13.30
C TYR A 102 11.39 15.13 12.03
N TYR A 103 11.95 14.00 11.58
CA TYR A 103 11.43 13.31 10.38
C TYR A 103 9.99 12.84 10.59
N ARG A 104 9.67 12.34 11.78
CA ARG A 104 8.30 12.01 12.20
C ARG A 104 7.37 13.23 12.09
N SER A 105 7.81 14.41 12.56
CA SER A 105 6.99 15.62 12.50
C SER A 105 6.75 16.11 11.07
N GLN A 106 7.69 15.87 10.15
CA GLN A 106 7.48 16.20 8.73
C GLN A 106 6.44 15.29 8.08
N ALA A 107 6.51 13.98 8.35
CA ALA A 107 5.55 12.98 7.88
C ALA A 107 4.15 13.20 8.49
N LEU A 108 4.08 13.63 9.76
CA LEU A 108 2.83 13.93 10.46
C LEU A 108 1.97 14.97 9.75
N ARG A 109 2.54 15.91 8.98
CA ARG A 109 1.75 16.90 8.24
C ARG A 109 0.80 16.24 7.24
N THR A 110 1.28 15.24 6.51
CA THR A 110 0.44 14.48 5.57
C THR A 110 -0.55 13.60 6.31
N LEU A 111 -0.12 12.94 7.40
CA LEU A 111 -1.01 12.10 8.19
C LEU A 111 -2.16 12.88 8.85
N ASN A 112 -1.91 14.10 9.33
CA ASN A 112 -2.96 14.98 9.85
C ASN A 112 -3.94 15.42 8.75
N ALA A 113 -3.45 15.65 7.53
CA ALA A 113 -4.33 15.96 6.40
C ALA A 113 -5.22 14.75 6.03
N TRP A 114 -4.67 13.54 6.06
CA TRP A 114 -5.45 12.31 5.86
C TRP A 114 -6.42 12.04 7.00
N ASP A 115 -6.00 12.24 8.26
CA ASP A 115 -6.87 12.13 9.42
C ASP A 115 -8.06 13.10 9.31
N ALA A 116 -7.83 14.36 8.92
CA ALA A 116 -8.91 15.32 8.70
C ALA A 116 -9.91 14.88 7.60
N ARG A 117 -9.43 14.23 6.53
CA ARG A 117 -10.32 13.62 5.52
C ARG A 117 -11.15 12.48 6.13
N LEU A 118 -10.52 11.64 6.96
CA LEU A 118 -11.15 10.51 7.64
C LEU A 118 -12.08 10.91 8.80
N GLN A 119 -11.93 12.12 9.33
CA GLN A 119 -12.93 12.70 10.25
C GLN A 119 -14.20 13.12 9.51
N ALA A 120 -14.08 13.51 8.24
CA ALA A 120 -15.21 13.93 7.40
C ALA A 120 -15.92 12.77 6.70
N SER A 121 -15.26 11.60 6.58
CA SER A 121 -15.77 10.43 5.87
C SER A 121 -15.08 9.14 6.32
N GLU A 122 -15.71 7.97 6.16
CA GLU A 122 -15.14 6.69 6.62
C GLU A 122 -13.83 6.29 5.93
N PHE A 123 -13.64 6.68 4.66
CA PHE A 123 -12.46 6.40 3.83
C PHE A 123 -11.94 7.66 3.14
N LEU A 124 -10.71 7.60 2.62
CA LEU A 124 -9.97 8.78 2.15
C LEU A 124 -10.65 9.54 0.99
N LEU A 125 -11.42 8.82 0.16
CA LEU A 125 -12.12 9.38 -1.01
C LEU A 125 -13.65 9.32 -0.89
N GLY A 126 -14.20 9.00 0.28
CA GLY A 126 -15.65 8.95 0.48
C GLY A 126 -16.11 7.88 1.46
N PRO A 127 -17.41 7.52 1.42
CA PRO A 127 -18.01 6.63 2.41
C PRO A 127 -17.73 5.13 2.14
N LYS A 128 -16.92 4.81 1.12
CA LYS A 128 -16.60 3.43 0.73
C LYS A 128 -15.09 3.29 0.50
N PRO A 129 -14.53 2.09 0.71
CA PRO A 129 -13.14 1.81 0.38
C PRO A 129 -12.82 2.09 -1.09
N SER A 130 -11.64 2.64 -1.34
CA SER A 130 -11.10 2.88 -2.68
C SER A 130 -9.72 2.26 -2.84
N ALA A 131 -9.23 2.19 -4.08
CA ALA A 131 -7.87 1.75 -4.37
C ALA A 131 -6.82 2.68 -3.74
N ALA A 132 -7.16 3.95 -3.46
CA ALA A 132 -6.27 4.86 -2.74
C ALA A 132 -6.04 4.37 -1.31
N ASP A 133 -7.08 3.92 -0.63
CA ASP A 133 -6.94 3.41 0.73
C ASP A 133 -6.03 2.18 0.77
N VAL A 134 -6.24 1.25 -0.17
CA VAL A 134 -5.46 0.02 -0.33
C VAL A 134 -3.99 0.31 -0.67
N ALA A 135 -3.73 1.36 -1.46
CA ALA A 135 -2.38 1.79 -1.80
C ALA A 135 -1.67 2.47 -0.63
N LEU A 136 -2.39 3.23 0.21
CA LEU A 136 -1.81 4.10 1.24
C LEU A 136 -1.63 3.40 2.60
N PHE A 137 -2.55 2.52 3.01
CA PHE A 137 -2.50 1.91 4.34
C PHE A 137 -1.20 1.14 4.64
N PRO A 138 -0.48 0.52 3.68
CA PRO A 138 0.79 -0.13 3.96
C PRO A 138 1.86 0.86 4.41
N PHE A 139 1.84 2.10 3.92
CA PHE A 139 2.79 3.14 4.31
C PHE A 139 2.45 3.71 5.69
N VAL A 140 1.16 3.90 6.00
CA VAL A 140 0.71 4.29 7.34
C VAL A 140 1.04 3.19 8.36
N ARG A 141 0.85 1.92 8.00
CA ARG A 141 1.29 0.76 8.81
C ARG A 141 2.79 0.79 9.08
N GLN A 142 3.61 1.09 8.07
CA GLN A 142 5.06 1.21 8.24
C GLN A 142 5.42 2.34 9.21
N PHE A 143 4.81 3.52 9.04
CA PHE A 143 5.00 4.67 9.93
C PHE A 143 4.66 4.33 11.38
N ALA A 144 3.48 3.75 11.59
CA ALA A 144 3.00 3.34 12.91
C ALA A 144 3.95 2.33 13.57
N ASN A 145 4.56 1.44 12.80
CA ASN A 145 5.44 0.39 13.34
C ASN A 145 6.87 0.86 13.65
N VAL A 146 7.27 2.08 13.27
CA VAL A 146 8.58 2.64 13.71
C VAL A 146 8.55 2.91 15.22
N ASP A 147 7.44 3.48 15.72
CA ASP A 147 7.18 3.65 17.15
C ASP A 147 5.67 3.48 17.41
N ARG A 148 5.29 2.22 17.67
CA ARG A 148 3.87 1.84 17.80
C ARG A 148 3.23 2.44 19.04
N ALA A 149 3.95 2.47 20.15
CA ALA A 149 3.44 3.02 21.41
C ALA A 149 3.18 4.53 21.27
N TRP A 150 4.10 5.27 20.63
CA TRP A 150 3.87 6.67 20.35
C TRP A 150 2.68 6.88 19.41
N PHE A 151 2.59 6.13 18.31
CA PHE A 151 1.48 6.27 17.35
C PHE A 151 0.12 6.02 18.01
N ASP A 152 0.03 4.98 18.85
CA ASP A 152 -1.20 4.65 19.57
C ASP A 152 -1.59 5.67 20.66
N SER A 153 -0.65 6.49 21.11
CA SER A 153 -0.92 7.57 22.07
C SER A 153 -1.44 8.86 21.43
N GLN A 154 -1.29 9.04 20.11
CA GLN A 154 -1.68 10.29 19.43
C GLN A 154 -3.20 10.41 19.32
N GLN A 155 -3.76 11.44 19.98
CA GLN A 155 -5.19 11.74 19.94
C GLN A 155 -5.60 12.40 18.61
N ASP A 156 -4.73 13.24 18.05
CA ASP A 156 -4.97 13.97 16.79
C ASP A 156 -4.95 13.06 15.55
N LEU A 157 -4.70 11.76 15.71
CA LEU A 157 -4.70 10.74 14.65
C LEU A 157 -5.78 9.67 14.87
N GLN A 158 -6.83 9.96 15.63
CA GLN A 158 -7.82 8.97 16.01
C GLN A 158 -8.52 8.35 14.79
N ALA A 159 -8.94 9.14 13.81
CA ALA A 159 -9.65 8.65 12.63
C ALA A 159 -8.72 7.80 11.74
N LEU A 160 -7.48 8.24 11.56
CA LEU A 160 -6.44 7.51 10.85
C LEU A 160 -6.10 6.18 11.53
N ARG A 161 -6.06 6.14 12.87
CA ARG A 161 -5.83 4.91 13.63
C ARG A 161 -6.98 3.92 13.46
N HIS A 162 -8.22 4.37 13.51
CA HIS A 162 -9.38 3.52 13.26
C HIS A 162 -9.38 2.98 11.82
N TRP A 163 -9.12 3.84 10.84
CA TRP A 163 -8.97 3.46 9.44
C TRP A 163 -7.84 2.45 9.24
N LEU A 164 -6.70 2.62 9.91
CA LEU A 164 -5.61 1.64 9.85
C LEU A 164 -6.03 0.29 10.46
N SER A 165 -6.73 0.29 11.61
CA SER A 165 -7.23 -0.94 12.24
C SER A 165 -8.19 -1.68 11.30
N PHE A 166 -9.11 -0.96 10.66
CA PHE A 166 -10.03 -1.52 9.67
C PHE A 166 -9.26 -2.29 8.58
N TRP A 167 -8.21 -1.71 8.00
CA TRP A 167 -7.42 -2.38 6.96
C TRP A 167 -6.59 -3.56 7.46
N LEU A 168 -6.07 -3.48 8.69
CA LEU A 168 -5.31 -4.57 9.30
C LEU A 168 -6.19 -5.78 9.67
N GLU A 169 -7.49 -5.55 9.89
CA GLU A 169 -8.48 -6.57 10.20
C GLU A 169 -9.28 -7.01 8.97
N HIS A 170 -9.14 -6.31 7.85
CA HIS A 170 -9.90 -6.58 6.63
C HIS A 170 -9.63 -8.01 6.12
N PRO A 171 -10.68 -8.82 5.80
CA PRO A 171 -10.51 -10.22 5.41
C PRO A 171 -9.53 -10.42 4.25
N THR A 172 -9.59 -9.57 3.23
CA THR A 172 -8.65 -9.60 2.09
C THR A 172 -7.21 -9.37 2.52
N PHE A 173 -6.96 -8.48 3.49
CA PHE A 173 -5.60 -8.25 3.99
C PHE A 173 -5.12 -9.46 4.80
N VAL A 174 -5.94 -9.96 5.72
CA VAL A 174 -5.63 -11.16 6.52
C VAL A 174 -5.31 -12.36 5.63
N ALA A 175 -6.11 -12.58 4.57
CA ALA A 175 -5.89 -13.65 3.60
C ALA A 175 -4.55 -13.52 2.87
N VAL A 176 -4.23 -12.35 2.31
CA VAL A 176 -2.96 -12.17 1.56
C VAL A 176 -1.71 -12.10 2.43
N MET A 177 -1.87 -11.96 3.75
CA MET A 177 -0.78 -12.06 4.70
C MET A 177 -0.51 -13.50 5.17
N ASP A 178 -1.39 -14.47 4.88
CA ASP A 178 -1.12 -15.89 5.13
C ASP A 178 -0.11 -16.41 4.09
N LYS A 179 1.07 -16.85 4.56
CA LYS A 179 2.13 -17.41 3.71
C LYS A 179 1.73 -18.68 2.95
N ARG A 180 0.63 -19.32 3.35
CA ARG A 180 0.11 -20.53 2.70
C ARG A 180 -0.93 -20.20 1.63
N LEU A 181 -1.20 -18.92 1.38
CA LEU A 181 -2.17 -18.52 0.37
C LEU A 181 -1.70 -18.98 -1.02
N GLU A 182 -2.51 -19.81 -1.65
CA GLU A 182 -2.42 -20.10 -3.08
C GLU A 182 -3.38 -19.18 -3.82
N PHE A 183 -2.87 -18.44 -4.81
CA PHE A 183 -3.71 -17.64 -5.70
C PHE A 183 -4.27 -18.53 -6.80
N SER A 184 -5.16 -19.45 -6.42
CA SER A 184 -5.92 -20.29 -7.33
C SER A 184 -7.39 -20.09 -7.04
N PHE A 185 -8.11 -19.53 -8.02
CA PHE A 185 -9.54 -19.33 -7.93
C PHE A 185 -10.21 -20.31 -8.90
N SER A 186 -11.11 -21.16 -8.40
CA SER A 186 -11.88 -22.05 -9.26
C SER A 186 -12.73 -21.22 -10.21
N GLU A 187 -12.72 -21.56 -11.50
CA GLU A 187 -13.81 -21.14 -12.38
C GLU A 187 -15.11 -21.69 -11.78
N ALA A 188 -16.04 -20.80 -11.42
CA ALA A 188 -17.38 -21.25 -11.07
C ALA A 188 -17.97 -21.97 -12.31
N PRO A 189 -18.67 -23.11 -12.12
CA PRO A 189 -19.17 -23.94 -13.21
C PRO A 189 -20.17 -23.23 -14.12
#